data_AF-A0A7C7U7H2-F1
#
_entry.id   AF-A0A7C7U7H2-F1
#
_cell.length_a   1.000
_cell.length_b   1.000
_cell.length_c   1.000
_cell.angle_alpha   90.00
_cell.angle_beta   90.00
_cell.angle_gamma   90.00
#
_symmetry.space_group_name_H-M   'P 1'
#
loop_
_entity.id
_entity.type
_entity.pdbx_description
1 polymer ?
#
loop_
_entity_poly.entity_id
_entity_poly.type
_entity_poly.pdbx_seq_one_letter_code
_entity_poly.pdbx_strand_id
1 'polypeptide(L)'
;MILALTLGCDRNIEPYQPGEEASAPDLTRIFPGPPPSSAENPDLANNSRAPDRTALPPSRAEGSATSAASGAAPIEGRVELSSELASAAPAGAILFVIARPQGTTGGPPLAVLRIAAPTFPYAFSIGPGNVMIPSMRFEGEISISARLDADGNAMTRGPEDISSPTLSSLAPGATGVRIVLGDRG
;
A
#
# COMPACT_ATOMS: atom_id res chain seq x y z
N MET A 1 19.36 45.09 12.39
CA MET A 1 18.17 44.64 13.12
C MET A 1 17.02 44.68 12.11
N ILE A 2 16.84 43.65 11.25
CA ILE A 2 16.12 42.38 11.54
C ILE A 2 14.71 42.75 12.06
N LEU A 3 13.56 42.44 11.45
CA LEU A 3 13.17 41.33 10.58
C LEU A 3 11.77 41.59 9.97
N ALA A 4 11.59 41.10 8.74
CA ALA A 4 10.45 40.36 8.17
C ALA A 4 9.04 40.96 8.00
N LEU A 5 8.64 40.91 6.71
CA LEU A 5 7.29 40.63 6.21
C LEU A 5 6.70 39.37 6.87
N THR A 6 5.41 39.39 7.19
CA THR A 6 4.60 38.16 7.20
C THR A 6 3.38 38.35 6.32
N LEU A 7 3.34 37.53 5.28
CA LEU A 7 2.18 37.25 4.45
C LEU A 7 1.11 36.63 5.35
N GLY A 8 0.00 37.34 5.54
CA GLY A 8 -1.22 36.76 6.08
C GLY A 8 -1.93 36.00 4.97
N CYS A 9 -2.08 34.69 5.15
CA CYS A 9 -2.94 33.85 4.32
C CYS A 9 -4.38 34.35 4.42
N ASP A 10 -4.84 35.08 3.42
CA ASP A 10 -6.22 35.55 3.29
C ASP A 10 -7.13 34.33 3.08
N ARG A 11 -7.74 33.86 4.17
CA ARG A 11 -8.91 32.99 4.12
C ARG A 11 -10.10 33.87 4.45
N ASN A 12 -11.06 33.95 3.53
CA ASN A 12 -12.35 34.62 3.66
C ASN A 12 -13.26 33.91 4.69
N ILE A 13 -12.74 33.69 5.90
CA ILE A 13 -13.42 33.09 7.05
C ILE A 13 -13.88 34.25 7.91
N GLU A 14 -15.18 34.44 7.98
CA GLU A 14 -15.77 35.45 8.85
C GLU A 14 -15.46 35.13 10.33
N PRO A 15 -15.23 36.15 11.16
CA PRO A 15 -14.95 35.95 12.58
C PRO A 15 -16.15 35.31 13.28
N TYR A 16 -15.88 34.32 14.12
CA TYR A 16 -16.88 33.62 14.93
C TYR A 16 -17.69 34.60 15.79
N GLN A 17 -19.01 34.62 15.62
CA GLN A 17 -19.94 35.43 16.41
C GLN A 17 -20.53 34.58 17.56
N PRO A 18 -20.20 34.88 18.84
CA PRO A 18 -20.76 34.15 19.98
C PRO A 18 -22.27 34.40 20.09
N GLY A 19 -23.07 33.35 19.96
CA GLY A 19 -24.55 33.43 20.02
C GLY A 19 -25.26 33.29 18.68
N GLU A 20 -24.50 33.14 17.57
CA GLU A 20 -25.07 32.76 16.29
C GLU A 20 -25.44 31.27 16.30
N GLU A 21 -26.70 30.95 16.02
CA GLU A 21 -27.16 29.57 15.93
C GLU A 21 -26.76 28.97 14.57
N ALA A 22 -26.11 27.82 14.58
CA ALA A 22 -25.65 27.17 13.35
C ALA A 22 -26.85 26.75 12.49
N SER A 23 -27.08 27.45 11.38
CA SER A 23 -28.13 27.12 10.41
C SER A 23 -27.57 26.26 9.27
N ALA A 24 -28.31 25.24 8.86
CA ALA A 24 -27.93 24.39 7.74
C ALA A 24 -27.99 25.19 6.42
N PRO A 25 -26.99 25.07 5.53
CA PRO A 25 -27.03 25.73 4.24
C PRO A 25 -28.19 25.19 3.41
N ASP A 26 -28.84 26.07 2.65
CA ASP A 26 -29.93 25.71 1.75
C ASP A 26 -29.42 24.81 0.61
N LEU A 27 -29.61 23.50 0.78
CA LEU A 27 -29.10 22.48 -0.14
C LEU A 27 -29.73 22.56 -1.53
N THR A 28 -30.90 23.19 -1.69
CA THR A 28 -31.57 23.31 -2.99
C THR A 28 -30.87 24.27 -3.94
N ARG A 29 -30.06 25.20 -3.41
CA ARG A 29 -29.19 26.08 -4.21
C ARG A 29 -27.86 25.42 -4.59
N ILE A 30 -27.39 24.49 -3.77
CA ILE A 30 -26.08 23.85 -3.92
C ILE A 30 -26.19 22.62 -4.83
N PHE A 31 -27.30 21.89 -4.74
CA PHE A 31 -27.59 20.70 -5.53
C PHE A 31 -28.94 20.84 -6.22
N PRO A 32 -28.98 21.48 -7.42
CA PRO A 32 -30.19 21.45 -8.22
C PRO A 32 -30.51 19.99 -8.53
N GLY A 33 -31.68 19.53 -8.08
CA GLY A 33 -32.15 18.17 -8.34
C GLY A 33 -32.25 17.89 -9.85
N PRO A 34 -32.16 16.62 -10.27
CA PRO A 34 -32.37 16.28 -11.67
C PRO A 34 -33.77 16.76 -12.11
N PRO A 35 -33.91 17.28 -13.33
CA PRO A 35 -35.22 17.68 -13.84
C PRO A 35 -36.19 16.48 -13.75
N PRO A 36 -37.47 16.71 -13.46
CA PRO A 36 -38.45 15.63 -13.45
C PRO A 36 -38.42 14.95 -14.82
N SER A 37 -38.17 13.64 -14.83
CA SER A 37 -38.31 12.82 -16.02
C SER A 37 -39.80 12.72 -16.35
N SER A 38 -40.32 13.72 -17.05
CA SER A 38 -41.65 13.66 -17.64
C SER A 38 -41.62 12.72 -18.84
N ALA A 39 -42.03 11.46 -18.63
CA ALA A 39 -42.93 10.70 -19.49
C ALA A 39 -42.91 9.21 -19.09
N GLU A 40 -43.88 8.83 -18.26
CA GLU A 40 -44.43 7.48 -18.22
C GLU A 40 -44.89 7.08 -19.64
N ASN A 41 -44.42 5.93 -20.15
CA ASN A 41 -45.08 5.21 -21.24
C ASN A 41 -45.73 3.97 -20.64
N PRO A 42 -47.06 3.86 -20.59
CA PRO A 42 -47.75 2.66 -20.13
C PRO A 42 -48.05 1.77 -21.35
N ASP A 43 -47.16 0.84 -21.66
CA ASP A 43 -47.50 -0.26 -22.58
C ASP A 43 -46.94 -1.58 -22.03
N LEU A 44 -47.63 -2.10 -21.00
CA LEU A 44 -47.52 -3.49 -20.58
C LEU A 44 -48.65 -4.27 -21.26
N ALA A 45 -48.36 -4.85 -22.42
CA ALA A 45 -49.20 -5.87 -23.05
C ALA A 45 -48.34 -7.02 -23.60
N ASN A 46 -48.18 -8.03 -22.74
CA ASN A 46 -48.20 -9.45 -23.07
C ASN A 46 -47.34 -9.94 -24.25
N ASN A 47 -46.21 -10.58 -23.93
CA ASN A 47 -45.97 -11.87 -24.58
C ASN A 47 -45.18 -12.83 -23.68
N SER A 48 -45.86 -13.92 -23.34
CA SER A 48 -45.36 -15.07 -22.63
C SER A 48 -44.36 -15.83 -23.49
N ARG A 49 -43.13 -16.04 -22.99
CA ARG A 49 -42.34 -17.24 -23.32
C ARG A 49 -41.27 -17.50 -22.27
N ALA A 50 -41.58 -18.38 -21.33
CA ALA A 50 -40.56 -19.13 -20.61
C ALA A 50 -39.79 -20.02 -21.60
N PRO A 51 -38.49 -20.23 -21.36
CA PRO A 51 -37.98 -21.59 -21.46
C PRO A 51 -37.25 -22.01 -20.17
N ASP A 52 -37.75 -23.11 -19.63
CA ASP A 52 -36.96 -24.31 -19.31
C ASP A 52 -35.84 -24.20 -18.27
N ARG A 53 -36.18 -24.65 -17.05
CA ARG A 53 -35.23 -25.05 -16.01
C ARG A 53 -34.67 -26.44 -16.30
N THR A 54 -33.83 -26.60 -17.33
CA THR A 54 -33.03 -27.82 -17.46
C THR A 54 -31.71 -27.57 -18.18
N ALA A 55 -30.76 -26.91 -17.49
CA ALA A 55 -29.35 -27.00 -17.84
C ALA A 55 -28.50 -26.89 -16.58
N LEU A 56 -28.03 -28.04 -16.10
CA LEU A 56 -26.93 -28.13 -15.14
C LEU A 56 -25.66 -27.61 -15.85
N PRO A 57 -24.91 -26.62 -15.31
CA PRO A 57 -23.59 -26.32 -15.82
C PRO A 57 -22.64 -27.49 -15.50
N PRO A 58 -21.73 -27.87 -16.43
CA PRO A 58 -20.73 -28.89 -16.16
C PRO A 58 -19.79 -28.43 -15.07
N SER A 59 -19.44 -29.39 -14.21
CA SER A 59 -18.38 -29.32 -13.20
C SER A 59 -17.13 -28.62 -13.74
N ARG A 60 -16.83 -27.41 -13.24
CA ARG A 60 -15.52 -26.78 -13.42
C ARG A 60 -14.66 -27.18 -12.23
N ALA A 61 -14.16 -28.41 -12.28
CA ALA A 61 -12.83 -28.65 -11.74
C ALA A 61 -11.82 -27.96 -12.68
N GLU A 62 -10.75 -27.46 -12.06
CA GLU A 62 -9.50 -26.99 -12.67
C GLU A 62 -9.45 -25.51 -13.11
N GLY A 63 -8.47 -24.82 -12.52
CA GLY A 63 -7.91 -23.59 -13.02
C GLY A 63 -8.60 -22.31 -12.58
N SER A 64 -8.62 -22.04 -11.27
CA SER A 64 -8.56 -20.65 -10.78
C SER A 64 -7.16 -20.09 -11.05
N ALA A 65 -6.81 -19.93 -12.32
CA ALA A 65 -5.82 -18.95 -12.70
C ALA A 65 -6.58 -17.63 -12.75
N THR A 66 -6.63 -16.95 -11.60
CA THR A 66 -6.91 -15.53 -11.53
C THR A 66 -6.15 -14.88 -12.67
N SER A 67 -6.89 -14.19 -13.54
CA SER A 67 -6.32 -13.30 -14.55
C SER A 67 -5.33 -12.39 -13.82
N ALA A 68 -4.04 -12.70 -13.94
CA ALA A 68 -2.99 -11.87 -13.39
C ALA A 68 -3.20 -10.50 -14.03
N ALA A 69 -3.56 -9.51 -13.22
CA ALA A 69 -3.40 -8.14 -13.63
C ALA A 69 -1.97 -8.02 -14.17
N SER A 70 -1.81 -7.42 -15.35
CA SER A 70 -0.49 -7.06 -15.90
C SER A 70 0.17 -6.05 -14.96
N GLY A 71 0.63 -6.54 -13.82
CA GLY A 71 1.46 -5.87 -12.85
C GLY A 71 2.88 -6.40 -12.98
N ALA A 72 3.84 -5.58 -12.62
CA ALA A 72 5.24 -5.96 -12.63
C ALA A 72 5.49 -7.22 -11.77
N ALA A 73 6.40 -8.09 -12.19
CA ALA A 73 6.76 -9.29 -11.44
C ALA A 73 7.41 -8.92 -10.09
N PRO A 74 7.20 -9.72 -9.03
CA PRO A 74 7.85 -9.47 -7.75
C PRO A 74 9.37 -9.65 -7.84
N ILE A 75 10.09 -9.06 -6.90
CA ILE A 75 11.51 -9.35 -6.63
C ILE A 75 11.56 -10.45 -5.56
N GLU A 76 12.32 -11.51 -5.83
CA GLU A 76 12.38 -12.71 -5.00
C GLU A 76 13.80 -13.01 -4.52
N GLY A 77 13.89 -13.50 -3.28
CA GLY A 77 15.18 -13.72 -2.66
C GLY A 77 15.11 -14.35 -1.27
N ARG A 78 16.22 -14.27 -0.56
CA ARG A 78 16.36 -14.70 0.82
C ARG A 78 16.99 -13.62 1.69
N VAL A 79 16.46 -13.48 2.89
CA VAL A 79 17.09 -12.74 3.98
C VAL A 79 17.80 -13.73 4.90
N GLU A 80 19.04 -13.43 5.22
CA GLU A 80 19.89 -14.21 6.10
C GLU A 80 20.38 -13.32 7.25
N LEU A 81 20.62 -13.94 8.40
CA LEU A 81 21.26 -13.27 9.52
C LEU A 81 22.75 -13.64 9.50
N SER A 82 23.62 -12.66 9.75
CA SER A 82 25.06 -12.91 9.85
C SER A 82 25.34 -13.94 10.94
N SER A 83 26.35 -14.79 10.73
CA SER A 83 26.73 -15.82 11.71
C SER A 83 27.11 -15.25 13.07
N GLU A 84 27.64 -14.03 13.08
CA GLU A 84 28.05 -13.31 14.30
C GLU A 84 26.85 -12.86 15.15
N LEU A 85 25.69 -12.61 14.52
CA LEU A 85 24.48 -12.12 15.17
C LEU A 85 23.37 -13.18 15.28
N ALA A 86 23.59 -14.39 14.76
CA ALA A 86 22.60 -15.47 14.76
C ALA A 86 22.01 -15.78 16.15
N SER A 87 22.86 -15.74 17.19
CA SER A 87 22.45 -15.98 18.58
C SER A 87 21.93 -14.74 19.29
N ALA A 88 21.97 -13.57 18.65
CA ALA A 88 21.64 -12.27 19.22
C ALA A 88 20.39 -11.64 18.59
N ALA A 89 19.67 -12.38 17.75
CA ALA A 89 18.37 -11.97 17.21
C ALA A 89 17.37 -11.77 18.36
N PRO A 90 16.73 -10.60 18.50
CA PRO A 90 15.75 -10.38 19.55
C PRO A 90 14.56 -11.33 19.39
N ALA A 91 14.14 -11.94 20.49
CA ALA A 91 12.96 -12.80 20.49
C ALA A 91 11.71 -11.99 20.13
N GLY A 92 10.92 -12.45 19.16
CA GLY A 92 9.73 -11.75 18.71
C GLY A 92 9.99 -10.55 17.80
N ALA A 93 11.23 -10.34 17.36
CA ALA A 93 11.57 -9.28 16.41
C ALA A 93 10.75 -9.36 15.12
N ILE A 94 10.60 -8.21 14.47
CA ILE A 94 9.87 -8.06 13.21
C ILE A 94 10.85 -7.76 12.09
N LEU A 95 10.83 -8.58 11.05
CA LEU A 95 11.60 -8.31 9.84
C LEU A 95 10.79 -7.41 8.91
N PHE A 96 11.37 -6.26 8.57
CA PHE A 96 10.92 -5.38 7.52
C PHE A 96 11.83 -5.54 6.30
N VAL A 97 11.25 -5.87 5.15
CA VAL A 97 11.94 -5.77 3.84
C VAL A 97 11.35 -4.58 3.12
N ILE A 98 12.20 -3.62 2.78
CA ILE A 98 11.81 -2.28 2.36
C ILE A 98 12.32 -2.06 0.95
N ALA A 99 11.40 -1.86 0.01
CA ALA A 99 11.71 -1.45 -1.36
C ALA A 99 11.50 0.05 -1.54
N ARG A 100 12.41 0.70 -2.23
CA ARG A 100 12.39 2.13 -2.57
C ARG A 100 12.77 2.32 -4.03
N PRO A 101 12.32 3.39 -4.71
CA PRO A 101 12.89 3.76 -5.99
C PRO A 101 14.40 4.04 -5.81
N GLN A 102 15.20 3.61 -6.77
CA GLN A 102 16.64 3.87 -6.79
C GLN A 102 16.94 5.36 -6.59
N GLY A 103 17.97 5.67 -5.80
CA GLY A 103 18.40 7.04 -5.52
C GLY A 103 17.57 7.77 -4.46
N THR A 104 16.55 7.11 -3.90
CA THR A 104 15.79 7.66 -2.76
C THR A 104 16.26 7.05 -1.44
N THR A 105 16.57 7.91 -0.47
CA THR A 105 17.03 7.51 0.87
C THR A 105 16.05 7.90 1.99
N GLY A 106 15.00 8.67 1.67
CA GLY A 106 14.01 9.16 2.63
C GLY A 106 12.58 9.09 2.12
N GLY A 107 11.61 9.43 2.97
CA GLY A 107 10.19 9.35 2.66
C GLY A 107 9.59 7.93 2.82
N PRO A 108 8.29 7.77 2.53
CA PRO A 108 7.63 6.48 2.62
C PRO A 108 8.25 5.48 1.62
N PRO A 109 8.37 4.19 1.98
CA PRO A 109 8.77 3.15 1.05
C PRO A 109 7.82 3.02 -0.14
N LEU A 110 8.34 2.48 -1.25
CA LEU A 110 7.50 2.07 -2.38
C LEU A 110 6.66 0.84 -1.99
N ALA A 111 7.33 -0.18 -1.45
CA ALA A 111 6.69 -1.41 -1.01
C ALA A 111 7.37 -1.96 0.25
N VAL A 112 6.62 -2.67 1.10
CA VAL A 112 7.13 -3.22 2.35
C VAL A 112 6.56 -4.62 2.61
N LEU A 113 7.42 -5.53 3.05
CA LEU A 113 7.01 -6.74 3.75
C LEU A 113 7.23 -6.56 5.25
N ARG A 114 6.27 -7.02 6.06
CA ARG A 114 6.36 -7.09 7.52
C ARG A 114 6.17 -8.53 7.96
N ILE A 115 7.20 -9.11 8.56
CA ILE A 115 7.22 -10.52 8.97
C ILE A 115 7.45 -10.57 10.48
N ALA A 116 6.44 -11.00 11.22
CA ALA A 116 6.58 -11.22 12.66
C ALA A 116 7.32 -12.52 12.93
N ALA A 117 8.26 -12.51 13.89
CA ALA A 117 9.02 -13.69 14.32
C ALA A 117 9.61 -14.50 13.13
N PRO A 118 10.43 -13.87 12.27
CA PRO A 118 10.99 -14.54 11.10
C PRO A 118 11.90 -15.71 11.52
N THR A 119 11.84 -16.80 10.75
CA THR A 119 12.84 -17.88 10.84
C THR A 119 13.83 -17.72 9.69
N PHE A 120 15.13 -17.66 10.02
CA PHE A 120 16.20 -17.48 9.04
C PHE A 120 16.79 -18.82 8.59
N PRO A 121 17.15 -18.98 7.30
CA PRO A 121 16.97 -18.01 6.22
C PRO A 121 15.49 -17.85 5.82
N TYR A 122 15.05 -16.61 5.60
CA TYR A 122 13.66 -16.29 5.26
C TYR A 122 13.53 -16.01 3.76
N ALA A 123 12.72 -16.78 3.05
CA ALA A 123 12.42 -16.52 1.64
C ALA A 123 11.39 -15.38 1.52
N PHE A 124 11.67 -14.38 0.69
CA PHE A 124 10.78 -13.25 0.47
C PHE A 124 10.40 -13.09 -1.01
N SER A 125 9.22 -12.54 -1.24
CA SER A 125 8.72 -12.10 -2.54
C SER A 125 8.04 -10.75 -2.32
N ILE A 126 8.63 -9.67 -2.85
CA ILE A 126 8.13 -8.30 -2.70
C ILE A 126 7.75 -7.74 -4.07
N GLY A 127 6.51 -7.29 -4.22
CA GLY A 127 5.98 -6.88 -5.53
C GLY A 127 4.81 -5.89 -5.45
N PRO A 128 4.01 -5.78 -6.53
CA PRO A 128 2.90 -4.83 -6.61
C PRO A 128 1.90 -4.93 -5.44
N GLY A 129 1.65 -6.14 -4.92
CA GLY A 129 0.74 -6.35 -3.78
C GLY A 129 1.27 -5.81 -2.45
N ASN A 130 2.53 -5.39 -2.39
CA ASN A 130 3.17 -4.84 -1.21
C ASN A 130 3.37 -3.32 -1.29
N VAL A 131 2.91 -2.70 -2.38
CA VAL A 131 3.01 -1.25 -2.58
C VAL A 131 2.17 -0.52 -1.53
N MET A 132 2.77 0.46 -0.85
CA MET A 132 2.11 1.17 0.25
C MET A 132 1.11 2.22 -0.21
N ILE A 133 1.43 2.95 -1.29
CA ILE A 133 0.62 4.05 -1.82
C ILE A 133 -0.02 3.57 -3.12
N PRO A 134 -1.36 3.42 -3.20
CA PRO A 134 -2.03 2.81 -4.37
C PRO A 134 -1.74 3.48 -5.72
N SER A 135 -1.37 4.77 -5.70
CA SER A 135 -1.03 5.52 -6.91
C SER A 135 0.40 5.28 -7.42
N MET A 136 1.25 4.62 -6.63
CA MET A 136 2.62 4.27 -7.03
C MET A 136 2.65 2.93 -7.77
N ARG A 137 3.65 2.76 -8.65
CA ARG A 137 3.85 1.54 -9.43
C ARG A 137 5.14 0.84 -8.99
N PHE A 138 5.10 -0.48 -8.90
CA PHE A 138 6.28 -1.29 -8.60
C PHE A 138 7.11 -1.48 -9.88
N GLU A 139 7.80 -0.43 -10.33
CA GLU A 139 8.51 -0.41 -11.61
C GLU A 139 9.82 0.37 -11.54
N GLY A 140 10.62 0.26 -12.60
CA GLY A 140 11.92 0.92 -12.69
C GLY A 140 13.01 0.24 -11.86
N GLU A 141 14.09 0.97 -11.61
CA GLU A 141 15.14 0.50 -10.70
C GLU A 141 14.72 0.70 -9.24
N ILE A 142 14.84 -0.37 -8.47
CA ILE A 142 14.44 -0.47 -7.08
C ILE A 142 15.68 -0.75 -6.24
N SER A 143 15.78 -0.08 -5.10
CA SER A 143 16.69 -0.44 -4.03
C SER A 143 15.93 -1.20 -2.93
N ILE A 144 16.59 -2.19 -2.33
CA ILE A 144 16.03 -2.99 -1.24
C ILE A 144 16.99 -2.97 -0.05
N SER A 145 16.43 -2.77 1.13
CA SER A 145 17.11 -3.02 2.41
C SER A 145 16.21 -3.83 3.33
N ALA A 146 16.80 -4.44 4.35
CA ALA A 146 16.07 -5.13 5.39
C ALA A 146 16.49 -4.65 6.78
N ARG A 147 15.54 -4.69 7.72
CA ARG A 147 15.77 -4.43 9.13
C ARG A 147 15.02 -5.44 9.98
N LEU A 148 15.71 -6.03 10.94
CA LEU A 148 15.14 -6.80 12.04
C LEU A 148 14.99 -5.85 13.23
N ASP A 149 13.75 -5.64 13.63
CA ASP A 149 13.31 -4.61 14.55
C ASP A 149 12.84 -5.23 15.87
N ALA A 150 13.38 -4.78 17.00
CA ALA A 150 13.17 -5.43 18.29
C ALA A 150 11.83 -5.04 18.95
N ASP A 151 11.37 -3.79 18.78
CA ASP A 151 10.20 -3.23 19.47
C ASP A 151 8.91 -3.30 18.65
N GLY A 152 9.01 -3.66 17.37
CA GLY A 152 7.92 -3.77 16.42
C GLY A 152 7.46 -2.45 15.80
N ASN A 153 8.16 -1.34 16.08
CA ASN A 153 7.86 -0.01 15.59
C ASN A 153 8.84 0.39 14.46
N ALA A 154 8.35 0.29 13.23
CA ALA A 154 9.10 0.63 12.02
C ALA A 154 9.65 2.09 11.98
N MET A 155 9.12 3.01 12.79
CA MET A 155 9.55 4.41 12.83
C MET A 155 10.70 4.66 13.81
N THR A 156 10.86 3.82 14.82
CA THR A 156 11.99 3.91 15.76
C THR A 156 13.19 3.13 15.21
N ARG A 157 14.35 3.44 15.77
CA ARG A 157 15.59 2.68 15.57
C ARG A 157 16.17 2.42 16.95
N GLY A 158 16.18 1.17 17.36
CA GLY A 158 16.75 0.73 18.62
C GLY A 158 18.19 0.23 18.44
N PRO A 159 19.01 0.24 19.51
CA PRO A 159 20.36 -0.33 19.47
C PRO A 159 20.39 -1.85 19.29
N GLU A 160 19.24 -2.52 19.48
CA GLU A 160 19.08 -3.96 19.27
C GLU A 160 18.60 -4.29 17.84
N ASP A 161 18.30 -3.28 17.02
CA ASP A 161 17.93 -3.48 15.63
C ASP A 161 19.13 -3.92 14.82
N ILE A 162 18.90 -4.81 13.86
CA ILE A 162 19.92 -5.31 12.94
C ILE A 162 19.47 -4.99 11.52
N SER A 163 20.29 -4.29 10.75
CA SER A 163 20.00 -3.86 9.38
C SER A 163 20.92 -4.55 8.37
N SER A 164 20.52 -4.49 7.11
CA SER A 164 21.38 -4.81 5.97
C SER A 164 21.89 -3.53 5.29
N PRO A 165 23.01 -3.62 4.56
CA PRO A 165 23.31 -2.67 3.49
C PRO A 165 22.14 -2.59 2.48
N THR A 166 22.02 -1.45 1.81
CA THR A 166 21.05 -1.27 0.72
C THR A 166 21.59 -1.92 -0.55
N LEU A 167 20.82 -2.85 -1.12
CA LEU A 167 21.03 -3.37 -2.46
C LEU A 167 20.38 -2.41 -3.47
N SER A 168 21.09 -2.09 -4.54
CA SER A 168 20.66 -1.14 -5.58
C SER A 168 20.47 -1.82 -6.93
N SER A 169 19.80 -1.12 -7.86
CA SER A 169 19.65 -1.52 -9.28
C SER A 169 18.95 -2.88 -9.48
N LEU A 170 17.93 -3.16 -8.66
CA LEU A 170 17.07 -4.32 -8.85
C LEU A 170 15.87 -3.93 -9.71
N ALA A 171 15.55 -4.76 -10.71
CA ALA A 171 14.35 -4.60 -11.53
C ALA A 171 13.24 -5.56 -11.05
N PRO A 172 11.95 -5.23 -11.24
CA PRO A 172 10.87 -6.18 -11.04
C PRO A 172 11.11 -7.50 -11.79
N GLY A 173 10.86 -8.63 -11.12
CA GLY A 173 11.19 -9.97 -11.64
C GLY A 173 12.61 -10.45 -11.32
N ALA A 174 13.45 -9.65 -10.65
CA ALA A 174 14.74 -10.13 -10.16
C ALA A 174 14.56 -11.30 -9.19
N THR A 175 15.35 -12.37 -9.36
CA THR A 175 15.31 -13.58 -8.52
C THR A 175 16.69 -13.87 -7.93
N GLY A 176 16.74 -14.67 -6.86
CA GLY A 176 17.99 -15.04 -6.22
C GLY A 176 18.66 -13.89 -5.44
N VAL A 177 17.90 -12.84 -5.10
CA VAL A 177 18.41 -11.72 -4.32
C VAL A 177 18.80 -12.21 -2.92
N ARG A 178 20.01 -11.88 -2.47
CA ARG A 178 20.49 -12.25 -1.14
C ARG A 178 20.71 -11.01 -0.29
N ILE A 179 19.99 -10.92 0.82
CA ILE A 179 20.10 -9.84 1.80
C ILE A 179 20.69 -10.42 3.08
N VAL A 180 21.74 -9.79 3.62
CA VAL A 180 22.36 -10.20 4.88
C VAL A 180 22.16 -9.11 5.91
N LEU A 181 21.54 -9.46 7.04
CA LEU A 181 21.43 -8.62 8.22
C LEU A 181 22.72 -8.76 9.04
N GLY A 182 23.40 -7.65 9.32
CA GLY A 182 24.69 -7.67 9.98
C GLY A 182 25.07 -6.39 10.72
N ASP A 183 24.41 -5.27 10.42
CA ASP A 183 24.79 -3.96 10.97
C ASP A 183 23.86 -3.58 12.11
N ARG A 184 24.39 -3.35 13.32
CA ARG A 184 23.59 -2.85 14.44
C ARG A 184 23.30 -1.35 14.34
N GLY A 185 22.09 -0.97 14.75
CA GLY A 185 21.57 0.40 14.79
C GLY A 185 22.18 1.27 15.88
#